data_AF-A0A349N157-F1
#
_entry.id   AF-A0A349N157-F1
#
_cell.length_a   1.000
_cell.length_b   1.000
_cell.length_c   1.000
_cell.angle_alpha   90.00
_cell.angle_beta   90.00
_cell.angle_gamma   90.00
#
_symmetry.space_group_name_H-M   'P 1'
#
loop_
_entity.id
_entity.type
_entity.pdbx_description
1 polymer ?
#
loop_
_entity_poly.entity_id
_entity_poly.type
_entity_poly.pdbx_seq_one_letter_code
_entity_poly.pdbx_strand_id
1 'polypeptide(L)' 'MYRAAIEYLKQWKEKKKRKSLLIRGARQVGKTWLMNEFGRSFYAHTVYINFDNNPPMKELFSADMQIERIITGLEIY' A
#
# COMPACT_ATOMS: atom_id res chain seq x y z
N MET A 1 -21.83 -2.78 -5.76
CA MET A 1 -20.67 -3.58 -5.30
C MET A 1 -19.50 -2.72 -4.77
N TYR A 2 -19.28 -1.52 -5.33
CA TYR A 2 -18.17 -0.59 -5.00
C TYR A 2 -18.10 -0.01 -3.57
N ARG A 3 -19.18 -0.10 -2.77
CA ARG A 3 -19.22 0.51 -1.42
C ARG A 3 -18.71 -0.41 -0.30
N ALA A 4 -18.92 -1.72 -0.37
CA ALA A 4 -18.63 -2.62 0.75
C ALA A 4 -17.12 -2.76 1.06
N ALA A 5 -16.28 -2.84 0.02
CA ALA A 5 -14.85 -3.04 0.21
C ALA A 5 -14.15 -1.79 0.78
N ILE A 6 -14.50 -0.58 0.32
CA ILE A 6 -13.96 0.67 0.87
C ILE A 6 -14.36 0.83 2.34
N GLU A 7 -15.60 0.51 2.71
CA GLU A 7 -16.03 0.57 4.11
C GLU A 7 -15.22 -0.38 5.01
N TYR A 8 -14.83 -1.56 4.51
CA TYR A 8 -13.93 -2.45 5.24
C TYR A 8 -12.55 -1.81 5.46
N LEU A 9 -12.00 -1.12 4.45
CA LEU A 9 -10.73 -0.39 4.57
C LEU A 9 -10.84 0.77 5.56
N LYS A 10 -11.97 1.49 5.56
CA LYS A 10 -12.26 2.56 6.50
C LYS A 10 -12.32 2.04 7.94
N GLN A 11 -13.06 0.97 8.18
CA GLN A 11 -13.12 0.31 9.49
C GLN A 11 -11.75 -0.19 9.94
N TRP A 12 -10.92 -0.70 9.02
CA TRP A 12 -9.54 -1.06 9.33
C TRP A 12 -8.69 0.15 9.75
N LYS A 13 -8.82 1.30 9.06
CA LYS A 13 -8.12 2.55 9.42
C LYS A 13 -8.51 3.04 10.81
N GLU A 14 -9.77 2.92 11.19
CA GLU A 14 -10.31 3.41 12.48
C GLU A 14 -9.90 2.54 13.69
N LYS A 15 -9.33 1.35 13.49
CA LYS A 15 -8.87 0.49 14.59
C LYS A 15 -7.60 1.05 15.26
N LYS A 16 -7.68 1.28 16.58
CA LYS A 16 -6.56 1.78 17.42
C LYS A 16 -5.27 0.94 17.33
N LYS A 17 -5.37 -0.38 17.19
CA LYS A 17 -4.22 -1.31 17.05
C LYS A 17 -4.28 -2.04 15.70
N ARG A 18 -4.41 -1.30 14.60
CA ARG A 18 -4.46 -1.87 13.25
C ARG A 18 -3.12 -2.52 12.87
N LYS A 19 -3.19 -3.75 12.36
CA LYS A 19 -2.04 -4.42 11.71
C LYS A 19 -1.97 -4.01 10.24
N SER A 20 -0.90 -4.39 9.54
CA SER A 20 -0.85 -4.30 8.08
C SER A 20 -2.05 -5.01 7.44
N LEU A 21 -2.55 -4.43 6.35
CA LEU A 21 -3.69 -4.97 5.63
C LEU A 21 -3.23 -5.71 4.38
N LEU A 22 -3.82 -6.88 4.14
CA LEU A 22 -3.56 -7.67 2.93
C LEU A 22 -4.83 -7.80 2.09
N ILE A 23 -4.80 -7.27 0.86
CA ILE A 23 -5.91 -7.34 -0.08
C ILE A 23 -5.68 -8.51 -1.05
N ARG A 24 -6.48 -9.58 -0.94
CA ARG A 24 -6.40 -10.78 -1.78
C ARG A 24 -7.60 -10.89 -2.73
N GLY A 25 -7.42 -11.60 -3.84
CA GLY A 25 -8.50 -11.89 -4.81
C GLY A 25 -7.94 -12.22 -6.18
N ALA A 26 -8.82 -12.63 -7.11
CA ALA A 26 -8.44 -12.98 -8.49
C ALA A 26 -7.73 -11.82 -9.21
N ARG A 27 -6.88 -12.12 -10.21
CA ARG A 27 -6.23 -11.09 -11.03
C ARG A 27 -7.30 -10.24 -11.74
N GLN A 28 -7.00 -8.96 -11.97
CA GLN A 28 -7.86 -8.00 -12.70
C GLN A 28 -9.23 -7.66 -12.08
N VAL A 29 -9.48 -7.96 -10.81
CA VAL A 29 -10.74 -7.61 -10.12
C VAL A 29 -10.78 -6.19 -9.51
N GLY A 30 -9.84 -5.31 -9.87
CA GLY A 30 -9.82 -3.93 -9.37
C GLY A 30 -9.17 -3.71 -7.99
N LYS A 31 -8.34 -4.64 -7.51
CA LYS A 31 -7.64 -4.50 -6.21
C LYS A 31 -6.72 -3.27 -6.14
N THR A 32 -5.93 -3.04 -7.19
CA THR A 32 -5.05 -1.86 -7.28
C THR A 32 -5.86 -0.57 -7.24
N TRP A 33 -6.97 -0.56 -7.98
CA TRP A 33 -7.88 0.57 -8.02
C TRP A 33 -8.48 0.86 -6.63
N LEU A 34 -8.94 -0.18 -5.92
CA LEU A 34 -9.48 -0.06 -4.56
C LEU A 34 -8.46 0.55 -3.57
N MET A 35 -7.21 0.07 -3.61
CA MET A 35 -6.14 0.57 -2.75
C MET A 35 -5.81 2.04 -3.03
N ASN A 36 -5.70 2.40 -4.31
CA ASN A 36 -5.38 3.77 -4.73
C ASN A 36 -6.51 4.74 -4.38
N GLU A 37 -7.77 4.36 -4.63
CA GLU A 37 -8.93 5.21 -4.29
C GLU A 37 -9.04 5.42 -2.79
N PHE A 38 -8.81 4.37 -2.00
CA PHE A 38 -8.81 4.46 -0.55
C PHE A 38 -7.69 5.37 -0.04
N GLY A 39 -6.48 5.23 -0.58
CA GLY A 39 -5.37 6.13 -0.30
C GLY A 39 -5.75 7.59 -0.54
N ARG A 40 -6.22 7.89 -1.76
CA ARG A 40 -6.60 9.23 -2.21
C ARG A 40 -7.72 9.85 -1.37
N SER A 41 -8.70 9.05 -0.95
CA SER A 41 -9.90 9.55 -0.27
C SER A 41 -9.73 9.71 1.24
N PHE A 42 -8.81 8.97 1.86
CA PHE A 42 -8.73 8.88 3.34
C PHE A 42 -7.39 9.33 3.93
N TYR A 43 -6.40 9.68 3.11
CA TYR A 43 -5.08 10.18 3.54
C TYR A 43 -4.68 11.42 2.76
N ALA A 44 -4.06 12.39 3.42
CA ALA A 44 -3.53 13.59 2.76
C ALA A 44 -2.31 13.25 1.86
N HIS A 45 -1.52 12.27 2.27
CA HIS A 45 -0.32 11.83 1.56
C HIS A 45 -0.28 10.30 1.50
N THR A 46 0.10 9.79 0.33
CA THR A 46 0.21 8.36 0.08
C THR A 46 1.43 8.08 -0.80
N VAL A 47 2.18 7.03 -0.48
CA VAL A 47 3.25 6.51 -1.33
C VAL A 47 2.78 5.19 -1.93
N TYR A 48 2.85 5.09 -3.26
CA TYR A 48 2.52 3.86 -3.99
C TYR A 48 3.79 3.23 -4.54
N ILE A 49 4.02 1.96 -4.22
CA ILE A 49 5.21 1.22 -4.65
C ILE A 49 4.75 -0.01 -5.43
N ASN A 50 5.21 -0.12 -6.69
CA ASN A 50 5.01 -1.30 -7.53
C ASN A 50 6.32 -2.03 -7.74
N PHE A 51 6.42 -3.24 -7.20
CA PHE A 51 7.62 -4.06 -7.32
C PHE A 51 7.73 -4.76 -8.68
N ASP A 52 6.66 -4.95 -9.45
CA ASP A 52 6.69 -5.79 -10.66
C ASP A 52 7.71 -5.28 -11.69
N ASN A 53 7.73 -3.97 -11.93
CA ASN A 53 8.56 -3.32 -12.94
C ASN A 53 9.65 -2.41 -12.34
N ASN A 54 10.05 -2.62 -11.09
CA ASN A 54 11.07 -1.79 -10.43
C ASN A 54 12.10 -2.67 -9.70
N PRO A 55 13.11 -3.19 -10.43
CA PRO A 55 14.18 -4.01 -9.84
C PRO A 55 14.95 -3.30 -8.72
N PRO A 56 15.31 -2.00 -8.83
CA PRO A 56 15.95 -1.29 -7.71
C PRO A 56 15.08 -1.22 -6.45
N MET A 57 13.77 -1.00 -6.58
CA MET A 57 12.86 -1.03 -5.42
C MET A 57 12.76 -2.42 -4.81
N LYS A 58 12.74 -3.48 -5.63
CA LYS A 58 12.78 -4.86 -5.10
C LYS A 58 14.04 -5.08 -4.27
N GLU A 59 15.19 -4.65 -4.78
CA GLU A 59 16.47 -4.77 -4.09
C GLU A 59 16.49 -3.98 -2.78
N LEU A 60 16.04 -2.71 -2.81
CA LEU A 60 15.95 -1.83 -1.64
C LEU A 60 15.21 -2.49 -0.47
N PHE A 61 14.05 -3.10 -0.74
CA PHE A 61 13.22 -3.74 0.29
C PHE A 61 13.67 -5.17 0.68
N SER A 62 14.56 -5.79 -0.11
CA SER A 62 15.01 -7.17 0.12
C SER A 62 16.25 -7.31 1.00
N ALA A 63 17.09 -6.26 1.08
CA ALA A 63 18.39 -6.37 1.74
C ALA A 63 18.29 -6.50 3.27
N ASP A 64 17.56 -5.59 3.94
CA ASP A 64 17.31 -5.62 5.38
C ASP A 64 16.04 -4.82 5.72
N MET A 65 15.61 -4.90 6.98
CA MET A 65 14.48 -4.11 7.50
C MET A 65 14.93 -2.78 8.14
N GLN A 66 16.08 -2.22 7.76
CA GLN A 66 16.54 -0.93 8.28
C GLN A 66 15.67 0.20 7.71
N ILE A 67 14.87 0.82 8.59
CA ILE A 67 13.82 1.77 8.20
C ILE A 67 14.43 3.02 7.58
N GLU A 68 15.50 3.54 8.18
CA GLU A 68 16.19 4.76 7.73
C GLU A 68 16.73 4.60 6.31
N ARG A 69 17.30 3.44 6.00
CA ARG A 69 17.82 3.10 4.66
C ARG A 69 16.68 3.03 3.64
N ILE A 70 15.57 2.38 4.00
CA ILE A 70 14.39 2.26 3.13
C ILE A 70 13.82 3.64 2.84
N ILE A 71 13.64 4.50 3.85
CA ILE A 71 13.10 5.85 3.66
C ILE A 71 14.03 6.69 2.76
N THR A 72 15.33 6.70 3.04
CA THR A 72 16.31 7.41 2.21
C THR A 72 16.27 6.93 0.75
N GLY A 73 16.18 5.61 0.54
CA GLY A 73 16.06 5.04 -0.80
C GLY A 73 14.76 5.43 -1.52
N LEU A 74 13.67 5.63 -0.78
CA LEU A 74 12.40 6.13 -1.34
C LEU A 74 12.44 7.62 -1.69
N GLU A 75 13.27 8.43 -1.02
CA GLU A 75 13.39 9.87 -1.29
C GLU A 75 14.26 10.18 -2.52
N ILE A 76 15.20 9.30 -2.85
CA ILE A 76 16.13 9.47 -3.97
C ILE A 76 15.49 9.09 -5.33
N TYR A 77 14.41 8.31 -5.31
CA TYR A 77 13.66 7.85 -6.49
C TYR A 77 12.42 8.70 -6.75
#